data_AF-A0A1I8PN32-F1
#
_entry.id   AF-A0A1I8PN32-F1
#
_cell.length_a   1.000
_cell.length_b   1.000
_cell.length_c   1.000
_cell.angle_alpha   90.00
_cell.angle_beta   90.00
_cell.angle_gamma   90.00
#
_symmetry.space_group_name_H-M   'P 1'
#
loop_
_entity.id
_entity.type
_entity.pdbx_description
1 polymer ?
#
loop_
_entity_poly.entity_id
_entity_poly.type
_entity_poly.pdbx_seq_one_letter_code
_entity_poly.pdbx_strand_id
1 'polypeptide(L)'
;MARMVQPTGIRNENEMDEMRKQNIRLGNILMTKFQEFRANLPPENDYSLESRMKRTLFYGLHQNYIDIWRKNEQFLHNYETKLKHHLQMQSKIINCNATEEEIEELISNKTTSLFVGNILEETEKERKTLRDLIDRFSELRKLEKSIEEVHALFLRIQYLVLEQSDVIQRVEFHAQQATLYAEKGAEELDKADKLHKKATKKKIFLILIAIVVLLVLILVGIYL
;
A
#
# COMPACT_ATOMS: atom_id res chain seq x y z
N MET A 1 -9.62 43.85 27.05
CA MET A 1 -8.85 42.65 26.67
C MET A 1 -9.46 42.06 25.40
N ALA A 2 -8.93 42.43 24.23
CA ALA A 2 -9.40 41.94 22.95
C ALA A 2 -8.88 40.51 22.74
N ARG A 3 -9.78 39.52 22.65
CA ARG A 3 -9.41 38.19 22.16
C ARG A 3 -9.05 38.34 20.69
N MET A 4 -7.78 38.19 20.37
CA MET A 4 -7.33 37.96 19.00
C MET A 4 -8.02 36.69 18.49
N VAL A 5 -9.00 36.86 17.62
CA VAL A 5 -9.53 35.78 16.79
C VAL A 5 -8.39 35.42 15.84
N GLN A 6 -7.69 34.32 16.12
CA GLN A 6 -6.74 33.76 15.15
C GLN A 6 -7.50 33.50 13.84
N PRO A 7 -6.96 33.91 12.68
CA PRO A 7 -7.56 33.55 11.41
C PRO A 7 -7.54 32.03 11.32
N THR A 8 -8.70 31.45 11.03
CA THR A 8 -8.91 30.00 10.82
C THR A 8 -7.94 29.39 9.80
N GLY A 9 -7.27 30.19 8.95
CA GLY A 9 -6.19 29.76 8.06
C GLY A 9 -4.92 29.28 8.78
N ILE A 10 -4.45 29.99 9.81
CA ILE A 10 -3.17 29.67 10.50
C ILE A 10 -3.26 28.30 11.23
N ARG A 11 -4.44 27.96 11.74
CA ARG A 11 -4.65 26.69 12.44
C ARG A 11 -4.64 25.50 11.48
N ASN A 12 -5.26 25.63 10.31
CA ASN A 12 -5.23 24.59 9.27
C ASN A 12 -3.83 24.44 8.64
N GLU A 13 -3.07 25.53 8.51
CA GLU A 13 -1.72 25.50 7.95
C GLU A 13 -0.72 24.77 8.87
N ASN A 14 -0.81 25.00 10.19
CA ASN A 14 -0.02 24.26 11.18
C ASN A 14 -0.40 22.78 11.23
N GLU A 15 -1.70 22.46 11.18
CA GLU A 15 -2.17 21.06 11.13
C GLU A 15 -1.67 20.33 9.88
N MET A 16 -1.68 20.99 8.72
CA MET A 16 -1.16 20.44 7.46
C MET A 16 0.35 20.21 7.49
N ASP A 17 1.13 21.14 8.05
CA ASP A 17 2.59 20.96 8.19
C ASP A 17 2.93 19.83 9.17
N GLU A 18 2.16 19.69 10.25
CA GLU A 18 2.31 18.55 11.17
C GLU A 18 1.94 17.21 10.53
N MET A 19 0.83 17.15 9.78
CA MET A 19 0.45 15.97 9.00
C MET A 19 1.54 15.60 7.98
N ARG A 20 2.14 16.59 7.31
CA ARG A 20 3.26 16.38 6.38
C ARG A 20 4.47 15.78 7.09
N LYS A 21 4.91 16.38 8.21
CA LYS A 21 6.04 15.86 9.01
C LYS A 21 5.78 14.42 9.46
N GLN A 22 4.56 14.13 9.90
CA GLN A 22 4.16 12.78 10.28
C GLN A 22 4.21 11.82 9.09
N ASN A 23 3.71 12.21 7.91
CA ASN A 23 3.77 11.40 6.70
C ASN A 23 5.22 11.05 6.32
N ILE A 24 6.11 12.04 6.29
CA ILE A 24 7.55 11.83 6.03
C ILE A 24 8.18 10.89 7.07
N ARG A 25 7.86 11.08 8.36
CA ARG A 25 8.37 10.21 9.43
C ARG A 25 7.90 8.77 9.26
N LEU A 26 6.61 8.55 9.03
CA LEU A 26 6.03 7.22 8.80
C LEU A 26 6.63 6.57 7.57
N GLY A 27 6.81 7.35 6.51
CA GLY A 27 7.43 6.92 5.29
C GLY A 27 8.90 6.47 5.46
N ASN A 28 9.70 7.19 6.24
CA ASN A 28 11.07 6.77 6.59
C ASN A 28 11.11 5.52 7.48
N ILE A 29 10.14 5.35 8.38
CA ILE A 29 10.00 4.13 9.19
C ILE A 29 9.67 2.95 8.26
N LEU A 30 8.70 3.12 7.36
CA LEU A 30 8.32 2.11 6.36
C LEU A 30 9.52 1.73 5.49
N MET A 31 10.28 2.71 5.01
CA MET A 31 11.53 2.47 4.28
C MET A 31 12.48 1.55 5.04
N THR A 32 12.73 1.87 6.31
CA THR A 32 13.64 1.09 7.17
C THR A 32 13.11 -0.33 7.34
N LYS A 33 11.80 -0.49 7.55
CA LYS A 33 11.16 -1.81 7.67
C LYS A 33 11.20 -2.61 6.39
N PHE A 34 11.00 -1.99 5.22
CA PHE A 34 11.15 -2.65 3.93
C PHE A 34 12.61 -3.08 3.69
N GLN A 35 13.58 -2.25 4.06
CA GLN A 35 15.00 -2.60 3.98
C GLN A 35 15.35 -3.79 4.90
N GLU A 36 14.91 -3.76 6.15
CA GLU A 36 15.08 -4.86 7.11
C GLU A 36 14.43 -6.16 6.60
N PHE A 37 13.19 -6.09 6.09
CA PHE A 37 12.52 -7.27 5.56
C PHE A 37 13.26 -7.78 4.33
N ARG A 38 13.63 -6.91 3.38
CA ARG A 38 14.40 -7.29 2.18
C ARG A 38 15.72 -7.97 2.55
N ALA A 39 16.46 -7.44 3.53
CA ALA A 39 17.72 -8.03 3.99
C ALA A 39 17.53 -9.43 4.62
N ASN A 40 16.38 -9.67 5.23
CA ASN A 40 16.00 -10.95 5.81
C ASN A 40 15.29 -11.89 4.80
N LEU A 41 15.20 -11.51 3.53
CA LEU A 41 14.62 -12.39 2.52
C LEU A 41 15.57 -13.57 2.25
N PRO A 42 15.03 -14.79 2.17
CA PRO A 42 15.82 -15.97 1.88
C PRO A 42 16.34 -15.98 0.43
N PRO A 43 17.47 -16.66 0.17
CA PRO A 43 18.12 -16.69 -1.16
C PRO A 43 17.15 -17.12 -2.24
N GLU A 44 17.16 -16.51 -3.42
CA GLU A 44 16.14 -16.74 -4.47
C GLU A 44 15.94 -18.21 -4.85
N ASN A 45 16.99 -19.02 -4.74
CA ASN A 45 16.97 -20.45 -5.06
C ASN A 45 16.35 -21.32 -3.96
N ASP A 46 16.04 -20.75 -2.79
CA ASP A 46 15.33 -21.45 -1.73
C ASP A 46 13.82 -21.37 -1.96
N TYR A 47 13.23 -22.51 -2.34
CA TYR A 47 11.80 -22.67 -2.59
C TYR A 47 11.05 -23.33 -1.43
N SER A 48 11.64 -23.35 -0.22
CA SER A 48 10.93 -23.81 0.97
C SER A 48 9.64 -23.01 1.19
N LEU A 49 8.67 -23.63 1.89
CA LEU A 49 7.38 -22.99 2.17
C LEU A 49 7.58 -21.65 2.89
N GLU A 50 8.43 -21.63 3.91
CA GLU A 50 8.75 -20.43 4.67
C GLU A 50 9.31 -19.33 3.76
N SER A 51 10.25 -19.69 2.87
CA SER A 51 10.90 -18.74 1.96
C SER A 51 9.94 -18.15 0.94
N ARG A 52 9.02 -18.97 0.44
CA ARG A 52 7.95 -18.54 -0.46
C ARG A 52 6.94 -17.64 0.26
N MET A 53 6.53 -18.00 1.47
CA MET A 53 5.63 -17.18 2.28
C MET A 53 6.24 -15.81 2.58
N LYS A 54 7.52 -15.75 3.01
CA LYS A 54 8.23 -14.49 3.29
C LYS A 54 8.28 -13.57 2.06
N ARG A 55 8.58 -14.12 0.88
CA ARG A 55 8.56 -13.38 -0.39
C ARG A 55 7.15 -12.85 -0.70
N THR A 56 6.14 -13.72 -0.73
CA THR A 56 4.76 -13.30 -1.02
C THR A 56 4.28 -12.19 -0.08
N LEU A 57 4.56 -12.30 1.22
CA LEU A 57 4.21 -11.26 2.20
C LEU A 57 4.92 -9.94 1.90
N PHE A 58 6.23 -9.97 1.63
CA PHE A 58 7.01 -8.79 1.29
C PHE A 58 6.42 -8.05 0.07
N TYR A 59 6.09 -8.78 -0.99
CA TYR A 59 5.50 -8.20 -2.21
C TYR A 59 4.09 -7.67 -1.99
N GLY A 60 3.24 -8.40 -1.27
CA GLY A 60 1.89 -7.94 -0.94
C GLY A 60 1.92 -6.63 -0.14
N LEU A 61 2.82 -6.53 0.85
CA LEU A 61 3.03 -5.30 1.61
C LEU A 61 3.51 -4.15 0.72
N HIS A 62 4.43 -4.43 -0.21
CA HIS A 62 4.91 -3.43 -1.15
C HIS A 62 3.82 -2.92 -2.11
N GLN A 63 2.99 -3.81 -2.66
CA GLN A 63 1.87 -3.40 -3.51
C GLN A 63 0.86 -2.55 -2.75
N ASN A 64 0.52 -2.94 -1.51
CA ASN A 64 -0.33 -2.13 -0.64
C ASN A 64 0.27 -0.74 -0.40
N TYR A 65 1.59 -0.64 -0.22
CA TYR A 65 2.28 0.64 -0.09
C TYR A 65 2.16 1.50 -1.35
N ILE A 66 2.36 0.92 -2.53
CA ILE A 66 2.17 1.63 -3.82
C ILE A 66 0.74 2.15 -3.94
N ASP A 67 -0.26 1.36 -3.57
CA ASP A 67 -1.66 1.78 -3.68
C ASP A 67 -2.03 2.90 -2.70
N ILE A 68 -1.51 2.86 -1.47
CA ILE A 68 -1.63 3.97 -0.52
C ILE A 68 -0.93 5.21 -1.07
N TRP A 69 0.25 5.03 -1.66
CA TRP A 69 1.01 6.12 -2.26
C TRP A 69 0.25 6.82 -3.38
N ARG A 70 -0.28 6.06 -4.35
CA ARG A 70 -1.08 6.60 -5.46
C ARG A 70 -2.26 7.42 -4.96
N LYS A 71 -2.94 6.97 -3.89
CA LYS A 71 -4.03 7.73 -3.26
C LYS A 71 -3.55 9.05 -2.67
N ASN A 72 -2.39 9.04 -2.01
CA ASN A 72 -1.78 10.25 -1.44
C ASN A 72 -1.32 11.22 -2.53
N GLU A 73 -0.70 10.73 -3.61
CA GLU A 73 -0.30 11.53 -4.77
C GLU A 73 -1.52 12.19 -5.43
N GLN A 74 -2.59 11.42 -5.67
CA GLN A 74 -3.83 11.96 -6.21
C GLN A 74 -4.44 13.04 -5.30
N PHE A 75 -4.38 12.85 -3.97
CA PHE A 75 -4.80 13.86 -3.02
C PHE A 75 -3.97 15.15 -3.14
N LEU A 76 -2.64 15.03 -3.17
CA LEU A 76 -1.73 16.18 -3.28
C LEU A 76 -1.95 16.95 -4.60
N HIS A 77 -2.10 16.23 -5.73
CA HIS A 77 -2.38 16.85 -7.02
C HIS A 77 -3.73 17.59 -7.06
N ASN A 78 -4.77 16.99 -6.47
CA ASN A 78 -6.07 17.65 -6.32
C ASN A 78 -5.99 18.90 -5.45
N TYR A 79 -5.18 18.85 -4.39
CA TYR A 79 -4.97 19.99 -3.49
C TYR A 79 -4.19 21.11 -4.19
N GLU A 80 -3.14 20.78 -4.94
CA GLU A 80 -2.37 21.71 -5.77
C GLU A 80 -3.27 22.43 -6.80
N THR A 81 -4.08 21.67 -7.53
CA THR A 81 -5.03 22.21 -8.52
C THR A 81 -5.99 23.21 -7.87
N LYS A 82 -6.56 22.87 -6.70
CA LYS A 82 -7.46 23.77 -5.97
C LYS A 82 -6.77 25.06 -5.53
N LEU A 83 -5.53 24.96 -5.07
CA LEU A 83 -4.76 26.10 -4.59
C LEU A 83 -4.39 27.03 -5.76
N LYS A 84 -3.95 26.47 -6.90
CA LYS A 84 -3.71 27.22 -8.14
C LYS A 84 -4.96 27.94 -8.63
N HIS A 85 -6.11 27.27 -8.65
CA HIS A 85 -7.38 27.89 -9.03
C HIS A 85 -7.75 29.05 -8.10
N HIS A 86 -7.58 28.91 -6.78
CA HIS A 86 -7.81 30.02 -5.85
C HIS A 86 -6.85 31.20 -6.07
N LEU A 87 -5.57 30.93 -6.31
CA LEU A 87 -4.57 31.96 -6.61
C LEU A 87 -4.92 32.72 -7.90
N GLN A 88 -5.33 32.01 -8.96
CA GLN A 88 -5.78 32.62 -10.21
C GLN A 88 -6.98 33.53 -10.00
N MET A 89 -7.99 33.06 -9.25
CA MET A 89 -9.19 33.86 -8.95
C MET A 89 -8.85 35.11 -8.13
N GLN A 90 -8.02 35.01 -7.09
CA GLN A 90 -7.64 36.15 -6.26
C GLN A 90 -6.72 37.13 -6.99
N SER A 91 -5.83 36.64 -7.85
CA SER A 91 -4.99 37.48 -8.70
C SER A 91 -5.82 38.30 -9.68
N LYS A 92 -6.81 37.68 -10.34
CA LYS A 92 -7.74 38.38 -11.26
C LYS A 92 -8.57 39.46 -10.55
N ILE A 93 -8.88 39.29 -9.26
CA ILE A 93 -9.61 40.29 -8.45
C ILE A 93 -8.75 41.52 -8.16
N ILE A 94 -7.45 41.32 -7.93
CA ILE A 94 -6.55 42.41 -7.54
C ILE A 94 -5.93 43.09 -8.78
N ASN A 95 -5.65 42.34 -9.84
CA ASN A 95 -5.11 42.87 -11.08
C ASN A 95 -6.03 42.48 -12.25
N CYS A 96 -7.07 43.31 -12.48
CA CYS A 96 -8.10 43.09 -13.50
C CYS A 96 -7.57 42.94 -14.95
N ASN A 97 -6.30 43.26 -15.19
CA ASN A 97 -5.66 43.24 -16.52
C ASN A 97 -4.57 42.15 -16.67
N ALA A 98 -4.29 41.35 -15.64
CA ALA A 98 -3.24 40.31 -15.72
C ALA A 98 -3.67 39.14 -16.60
N THR A 99 -2.83 38.73 -17.54
CA THR A 99 -3.10 37.57 -18.41
C THR A 99 -2.86 36.24 -17.67
N GLU A 100 -3.45 35.15 -18.17
CA GLU A 100 -3.26 33.81 -17.60
C GLU A 100 -1.77 33.44 -17.55
N GLU A 101 -0.99 33.82 -18.57
CA GLU A 101 0.46 33.59 -18.62
C GLU A 101 1.25 34.38 -17.57
N GLU A 102 0.90 35.64 -17.30
CA GLU A 102 1.56 36.45 -16.27
C GLU A 102 1.29 35.89 -14.86
N ILE A 103 0.09 35.37 -14.62
CA ILE A 103 -0.27 34.71 -13.35
C ILE A 103 0.50 33.40 -13.18
N GLU A 104 0.67 32.64 -14.26
CA GLU A 104 1.40 31.37 -14.26
C GLU A 104 2.91 31.59 -14.10
N GLU A 105 3.46 32.65 -14.71
CA GLU A 105 4.82 33.10 -14.50
C GLU A 105 5.05 33.60 -13.07
N LEU A 106 4.06 34.25 -12.43
CA LEU A 106 4.13 34.64 -11.01
C LEU A 106 4.13 33.43 -10.07
N ILE A 107 3.32 32.41 -10.38
CA ILE A 107 3.29 31.13 -9.66
C ILE A 107 4.65 30.41 -9.82
N SER A 108 5.24 30.46 -11.02
CA SER A 108 6.49 29.79 -11.36
C SER A 108 7.75 30.49 -10.82
N ASN A 109 7.86 31.81 -10.99
CA ASN A 109 9.03 32.62 -10.61
C ASN A 109 9.10 32.92 -9.11
N LYS A 110 8.05 32.61 -8.33
CA LYS A 110 8.04 32.70 -6.86
C LYS A 110 8.26 34.13 -6.32
N THR A 111 8.10 35.16 -7.15
CA THR A 111 8.36 36.56 -6.80
C THR A 111 7.08 37.33 -6.54
N THR A 112 6.75 37.50 -5.25
CA THR A 112 5.64 38.34 -4.78
C THR A 112 5.85 39.84 -5.07
N SER A 113 7.07 40.25 -5.43
CA SER A 113 7.47 41.65 -5.57
C SER A 113 6.70 42.42 -6.64
N LEU A 114 6.22 41.75 -7.70
CA LEU A 114 5.44 42.36 -8.77
C LEU A 114 4.07 42.88 -8.30
N PHE A 115 3.52 42.29 -7.24
CA PHE A 115 2.20 42.67 -6.71
C PHE A 115 2.25 43.83 -5.71
N VAL A 116 3.36 43.98 -4.98
CA VAL A 116 3.46 44.98 -3.90
C VAL A 116 3.57 46.41 -4.43
N GLY A 117 4.12 46.59 -5.65
CA GLY A 117 4.40 47.91 -6.21
C GLY A 117 3.18 48.78 -6.52
N ASN A 118 2.09 48.17 -7.01
CA ASN A 118 0.93 48.93 -7.51
C ASN A 118 -0.19 49.13 -6.47
N ILE A 119 -0.25 48.32 -5.41
CA ILE A 119 -1.38 48.28 -4.44
C ILE A 119 -1.15 49.19 -3.23
N LEU A 120 0.05 49.77 -3.10
CA LEU A 120 0.39 50.65 -1.96
C LEU A 120 -0.48 51.93 -1.93
N GLU A 121 -1.06 52.34 -3.06
CA GLU A 121 -1.98 53.48 -3.21
C GLU A 121 -3.47 53.14 -2.96
N GLU A 122 -3.82 51.88 -2.72
CA GLU A 122 -5.21 51.38 -2.80
C GLU A 122 -5.86 50.97 -1.45
N THR A 123 -7.18 50.75 -1.48
CA THR A 123 -8.12 50.61 -0.36
C THR A 123 -7.77 49.48 0.63
N GLU A 124 -8.23 49.56 1.89
CA GLU A 124 -8.05 48.49 2.91
C GLU A 124 -8.51 47.09 2.44
N LYS A 125 -9.47 47.05 1.49
CA LYS A 125 -9.95 45.80 0.88
C LYS A 125 -8.91 45.16 -0.05
N GLU A 126 -8.25 45.90 -0.94
CA GLU A 126 -7.17 45.36 -1.78
C GLU A 126 -5.98 44.89 -0.94
N ARG A 127 -5.63 45.63 0.11
CA ARG A 127 -4.56 45.22 1.06
C ARG A 127 -4.86 43.92 1.78
N LYS A 128 -6.14 43.62 2.05
CA LYS A 128 -6.54 42.34 2.64
C LYS A 128 -6.43 41.21 1.62
N THR A 129 -6.96 41.41 0.41
CA THR A 129 -6.88 40.40 -0.67
C THR A 129 -5.43 40.10 -1.04
N LEU A 130 -4.56 41.11 -1.06
CA LEU A 130 -3.12 40.94 -1.27
C LEU A 130 -2.48 40.07 -0.18
N ARG A 131 -2.78 40.33 1.10
CA ARG A 131 -2.27 39.50 2.21
C ARG A 131 -2.72 38.04 2.07
N ASP A 132 -4.00 37.82 1.77
CA ASP A 132 -4.54 36.48 1.54
C ASP A 132 -3.82 35.79 0.36
N LEU A 133 -3.52 36.52 -0.73
CA LEU A 133 -2.79 36.00 -1.88
C LEU A 133 -1.36 35.58 -1.52
N ILE A 134 -0.64 36.39 -0.74
CA ILE A 134 0.73 36.10 -0.27
C ILE A 134 0.75 34.82 0.58
N ASP A 135 -0.21 34.68 1.49
CA ASP A 135 -0.33 33.50 2.35
C ASP A 135 -0.57 32.23 1.50
N ARG A 136 -1.41 32.31 0.46
CA ARG A 136 -1.65 31.20 -0.48
C ARG A 136 -0.44 30.84 -1.32
N PHE A 137 0.37 31.81 -1.74
CA PHE A 137 1.65 31.53 -2.41
C PHE A 137 2.63 30.82 -1.49
N SER A 138 2.67 31.20 -0.20
CA SER A 138 3.47 30.50 0.81
C SER A 138 2.99 29.06 1.01
N GLU A 139 1.67 28.83 1.10
CA GLU A 139 1.09 27.49 1.18
C GLU A 139 1.45 26.64 -0.06
N LEU A 140 1.39 27.22 -1.27
CA LEU A 140 1.73 26.50 -2.51
C LEU A 140 3.19 26.07 -2.51
N ARG A 141 4.09 26.95 -2.09
CA ARG A 141 5.52 26.63 -1.96
C ARG A 141 5.78 25.51 -0.96
N LYS A 142 5.06 25.50 0.16
CA LYS A 142 5.16 24.41 1.16
C LYS A 142 4.63 23.10 0.58
N LEU A 143 3.52 23.14 -0.17
CA LEU A 143 2.95 21.98 -0.83
C LEU A 143 3.91 21.38 -1.85
N GLU A 144 4.53 22.20 -2.72
CA GLU A 144 5.53 21.74 -3.69
C GLU A 144 6.67 21.00 -3.01
N LYS A 145 7.24 21.59 -1.95
CA LYS A 145 8.29 20.95 -1.15
C LYS A 145 7.82 19.62 -0.53
N SER A 146 6.56 19.56 -0.10
CA SER A 146 5.95 18.33 0.43
C SER A 146 5.87 17.25 -0.64
N ILE A 147 5.42 17.61 -1.85
CA ILE A 147 5.32 16.70 -2.98
C ILE A 147 6.72 16.15 -3.31
N GLU A 148 7.72 17.02 -3.39
CA GLU A 148 9.10 16.64 -3.70
C GLU A 148 9.68 15.67 -2.66
N GLU A 149 9.60 16.01 -1.36
CA GLU A 149 10.17 15.18 -0.27
C GLU A 149 9.50 13.80 -0.19
N VAL A 150 8.18 13.75 -0.31
CA VAL A 150 7.45 12.48 -0.20
C VAL A 150 7.60 11.64 -1.48
N HIS A 151 7.69 12.28 -2.66
CA HIS A 151 8.01 11.59 -3.91
C HIS A 151 9.42 11.00 -3.91
N ALA A 152 10.42 11.72 -3.39
CA ALA A 152 11.78 11.21 -3.23
C ALA A 152 11.83 9.96 -2.33
N LEU A 153 11.05 9.96 -1.24
CA LEU A 153 10.90 8.78 -0.40
C LEU A 153 10.28 7.60 -1.16
N PHE A 154 9.21 7.85 -1.94
CA PHE A 154 8.54 6.82 -2.73
C PHE A 154 9.51 6.17 -3.73
N LEU A 155 10.26 6.97 -4.51
CA LEU A 155 11.22 6.45 -5.48
C LEU A 155 12.24 5.52 -4.82
N ARG A 156 12.68 5.86 -3.60
CA ARG A 156 13.61 5.04 -2.84
C ARG A 156 12.98 3.71 -2.36
N ILE A 157 11.67 3.66 -2.07
CA ILE A 157 10.97 2.40 -1.74
C ILE A 157 10.74 1.58 -3.01
N GLN A 158 10.33 2.22 -4.10
CA GLN A 158 10.09 1.55 -5.37
C GLN A 158 11.36 0.89 -5.93
N TYR A 159 12.51 1.55 -5.77
CA TYR A 159 13.82 1.00 -6.13
C TYR A 159 14.17 -0.28 -5.35
N LEU A 160 13.64 -0.47 -4.13
CA LEU A 160 13.91 -1.70 -3.37
C LEU A 160 13.35 -2.96 -4.03
N VAL A 161 12.40 -2.83 -4.98
CA VAL A 161 11.55 -3.94 -5.44
C VAL A 161 11.51 -4.09 -6.98
N LEU A 162 12.09 -3.14 -7.73
CA LEU A 162 12.16 -3.18 -9.20
C LEU A 162 12.92 -4.41 -9.77
N GLU A 163 13.64 -5.16 -8.95
CA GLU A 163 14.56 -6.22 -9.40
C GLU A 163 13.98 -7.66 -9.40
N GLN A 164 12.74 -7.91 -8.94
CA GLN A 164 12.27 -9.28 -8.67
C GLN A 164 10.91 -9.72 -9.27
N SER A 165 10.40 -9.08 -10.33
CA SER A 165 9.16 -9.51 -11.02
C SER A 165 9.14 -11.02 -11.37
N ASP A 166 10.28 -11.55 -11.80
CA ASP A 166 10.44 -12.94 -12.23
C ASP A 166 10.36 -13.95 -11.08
N VAL A 167 10.83 -13.58 -9.88
CA VAL A 167 10.81 -14.47 -8.70
C VAL A 167 9.37 -14.62 -8.18
N ILE A 168 8.56 -13.57 -8.29
CA ILE A 168 7.16 -13.56 -7.85
C ILE A 168 6.33 -14.57 -8.64
N GLN A 169 6.42 -14.54 -9.97
CA GLN A 169 5.68 -15.46 -10.83
C GLN A 169 6.04 -16.92 -10.53
N ARG A 170 7.31 -17.20 -10.23
CA ARG A 170 7.75 -18.54 -9.80
C ARG A 170 7.20 -18.93 -8.44
N VAL A 171 7.15 -18.00 -7.48
CA VAL A 171 6.60 -18.25 -6.13
C VAL A 171 5.08 -18.51 -6.18
N GLU A 172 4.34 -17.73 -6.97
CA GLU A 172 2.89 -17.91 -7.20
C GLU A 172 2.61 -19.25 -7.87
N PHE A 173 3.37 -19.58 -8.92
CA PHE A 173 3.28 -20.88 -9.60
C PHE A 173 3.50 -22.04 -8.62
N HIS A 174 4.57 -21.98 -7.82
CA HIS A 174 4.82 -23.02 -6.82
C HIS A 174 3.79 -23.01 -5.66
N ALA A 175 3.12 -21.89 -5.39
CA ALA A 175 2.05 -21.79 -4.38
C ALA A 175 0.79 -22.48 -4.81
N GLN A 176 0.36 -22.21 -6.04
CA GLN A 176 -0.75 -22.91 -6.66
C GLN A 176 -0.49 -24.42 -6.74
N GLN A 177 0.74 -24.82 -7.06
CA GLN A 177 1.11 -26.23 -7.08
C GLN A 177 1.09 -26.86 -5.69
N ALA A 178 1.60 -26.18 -4.65
CA ALA A 178 1.55 -26.70 -3.29
C ALA A 178 0.11 -26.88 -2.77
N THR A 179 -0.79 -25.95 -3.06
CA THR A 179 -2.22 -26.09 -2.72
C THR A 179 -2.85 -27.26 -3.47
N LEU A 180 -2.53 -27.43 -4.76
CA LEU A 180 -3.01 -28.54 -5.57
C LEU A 180 -2.52 -29.90 -5.04
N TYR A 181 -1.25 -29.99 -4.62
CA TYR A 181 -0.70 -31.23 -4.04
C TYR A 181 -1.31 -31.54 -2.66
N ALA A 182 -1.58 -30.55 -1.83
CA ALA A 182 -2.24 -30.75 -0.54
C ALA A 182 -3.68 -31.26 -0.72
N GLU A 183 -4.43 -30.69 -1.66
CA GLU A 183 -5.77 -31.13 -2.01
C GLU A 183 -5.79 -32.57 -2.55
N LYS A 184 -4.91 -32.88 -3.51
CA LYS A 184 -4.72 -34.25 -4.01
C LYS A 184 -4.31 -35.21 -2.90
N GLY A 185 -3.40 -34.79 -2.01
CA GLY A 185 -2.99 -35.60 -0.87
C GLY A 185 -4.15 -35.92 0.09
N ALA A 186 -5.02 -34.94 0.36
CA ALA A 186 -6.21 -35.16 1.17
C ALA A 186 -7.19 -36.14 0.49
N GLU A 187 -7.37 -36.04 -0.83
CA GLU A 187 -8.20 -36.97 -1.61
C GLU A 187 -7.65 -38.41 -1.59
N GLU A 188 -6.33 -38.57 -1.77
CA GLU A 188 -5.68 -39.88 -1.71
C GLU A 188 -5.74 -40.50 -0.31
N LEU A 189 -5.67 -39.69 0.76
CA LEU A 189 -5.87 -40.17 2.13
C LEU A 189 -7.30 -40.63 2.39
N ASP A 190 -8.30 -39.91 1.88
CA ASP A 190 -9.72 -40.32 1.99
C ASP A 190 -9.99 -41.64 1.22
N LYS A 191 -9.42 -41.78 0.00
CA LYS A 191 -9.46 -43.04 -0.75
C LYS A 191 -8.78 -44.17 0.03
N ALA A 192 -7.60 -43.93 0.59
CA ALA A 192 -6.86 -44.91 1.36
C ALA A 192 -7.64 -45.39 2.60
N ASP A 193 -8.26 -44.47 3.35
CA ASP A 193 -9.10 -44.82 4.51
C ASP A 193 -10.32 -45.68 4.10
N LYS A 194 -11.00 -45.32 3.01
CA LYS A 194 -12.10 -46.11 2.45
C LYS A 194 -11.65 -47.52 2.03
N LEU A 195 -10.49 -47.65 1.39
CA LEU A 195 -9.92 -48.94 1.00
C LEU A 195 -9.51 -49.77 2.22
N HIS A 196 -8.87 -49.15 3.21
CA HIS A 196 -8.50 -49.79 4.47
C HIS A 196 -9.72 -50.36 5.20
N LYS A 197 -10.79 -49.57 5.34
CA LYS A 197 -12.07 -50.01 5.95
C LYS A 197 -12.73 -51.17 5.20
N LYS A 198 -12.64 -51.19 3.86
CA LYS A 198 -13.14 -52.32 3.06
C LYS A 198 -12.26 -53.57 3.23
N ALA A 199 -10.95 -53.40 3.25
CA ALA A 199 -9.99 -54.50 3.41
C ALA A 199 -10.10 -55.16 4.80
N THR A 200 -10.28 -54.38 5.87
CA THR A 200 -10.48 -54.93 7.23
C THR A 200 -11.77 -55.75 7.32
N LYS A 201 -12.88 -55.28 6.73
CA LYS A 201 -14.13 -56.07 6.64
C LYS A 201 -13.95 -57.38 5.88
N LYS A 202 -13.24 -57.36 4.75
CA LYS A 202 -12.94 -58.57 3.97
C LYS A 202 -12.05 -59.55 4.74
N LYS A 203 -11.05 -59.06 5.47
CA LYS A 203 -10.19 -59.90 6.33
C LYS A 203 -10.99 -60.60 7.43
N ILE A 204 -11.88 -59.89 8.11
CA ILE A 204 -12.74 -60.48 9.17
C ILE A 204 -13.64 -61.57 8.59
N PHE A 205 -14.23 -61.33 7.41
CA PHE A 205 -15.06 -62.32 6.72
C PHE A 205 -14.28 -63.59 6.34
N LEU A 206 -13.05 -63.44 5.82
CA LEU A 206 -12.18 -64.58 5.51
C LEU A 206 -11.80 -65.38 6.77
N ILE A 207 -11.52 -64.70 7.89
CA ILE A 207 -11.21 -65.36 9.17
C ILE A 207 -12.43 -66.15 9.68
N LEU A 208 -13.64 -65.58 9.60
CA LEU A 208 -14.87 -66.27 10.00
C LEU A 208 -15.10 -67.55 9.17
N ILE A 209 -14.91 -67.49 7.85
CA ILE A 209 -15.03 -68.67 6.99
C ILE A 209 -14.00 -69.74 7.39
N ALA A 210 -12.75 -69.35 7.65
CA ALA A 210 -11.71 -70.29 8.05
C ALA A 210 -12.05 -71.00 9.38
N ILE A 211 -12.63 -70.29 10.35
CA ILE A 211 -13.07 -70.87 11.62
C ILE A 211 -14.20 -71.88 11.40
N VAL A 212 -15.20 -71.54 10.57
CA VAL A 212 -16.32 -72.45 10.27
C VAL A 212 -15.83 -73.74 9.61
N VAL A 213 -14.93 -73.64 8.63
CA VAL A 213 -14.34 -74.81 7.96
C VAL A 213 -13.60 -75.69 8.97
N LEU A 214 -12.83 -75.10 9.88
CA LEU A 214 -12.08 -75.81 10.89
C LEU A 214 -12.99 -76.55 11.90
N LEU A 215 -14.11 -75.93 12.30
CA LEU A 215 -15.12 -76.58 13.14
C LEU A 215 -15.77 -77.80 12.45
N VAL A 216 -16.10 -77.68 11.16
CA VAL A 216 -16.69 -78.79 10.39
C VAL A 216 -15.70 -79.96 10.30
N LEU A 217 -14.42 -79.70 10.05
CA LEU A 217 -13.39 -80.74 10.00
C LEU A 217 -13.25 -81.48 11.34
N ILE A 218 -13.30 -80.75 12.47
CA ILE A 218 -13.28 -81.35 13.81
C ILE A 218 -14.51 -82.22 14.03
N LEU A 219 -15.70 -81.75 13.68
CA LEU A 219 -16.94 -82.52 13.85
C LEU A 219 -16.93 -83.81 13.04
N VAL A 220 -16.48 -83.76 11.78
CA VAL A 220 -16.33 -84.95 10.94
C VAL A 220 -15.31 -85.91 11.53
N GLY A 221 -14.15 -85.42 12.01
CA GLY A 221 -13.13 -86.27 12.64
C GLY A 221 -13.54 -86.87 13.99
N ILE A 222 -14.52 -86.30 14.69
CA ILE A 222 -15.09 -86.89 15.92
C ILE A 222 -16.10 -87.99 15.58
N TYR A 223 -16.82 -87.87 14.46
CA TYR A 223 -17.92 -88.76 14.09
C TYR A 223 -17.51 -89.91 13.16
N LEU A 224 -16.32 -89.82 12.56
CA LEU A 224 -15.67 -90.85 11.74
C LEU A 224 -14.73 -91.70 12.60
#